data_AF-A0A100IMV7-F1
#
_entry.id   AF-A0A100IMV7-F1
#
_cell.length_a   1.000
_cell.length_b   1.000
_cell.length_c   1.000
_cell.angle_alpha   90.00
_cell.angle_beta   90.00
_cell.angle_gamma   90.00
#
_symmetry.space_group_name_H-M   'P 1'
#
loop_
_entity.id
_entity.type
_entity.pdbx_description
1 polymer ?
#
loop_
_entity_poly.entity_id
_entity_poly.type
_entity_poly.pdbx_seq_one_letter_code
_entity_poly.pdbx_strand_id
1 'polypeptide(L)'
;MASSAASGLKYLSNALATPEQLTNSSSSIDGVPVDLEASVRFAGAQLTQTAGVLLRLSQDIIAQAIVTFTRFWIGSEGGSLRIYSVKDVSAAALYMTAKLSFQPTSPRSVLNVYAFLLSKDASPLWFINPKGSPDKAMPEAYHLTEGDYHAQRLVLLRIESIILRTLGFNTHVALPHTIALTYLQTLGVPSSAVAHRVFEHLNSALLSPQLLYVTHQPNALAVASIYLASREVGVKLVDGDWWEVFDVDREDLGFLVVGMRSMEGFARAEMEKWKGRRVPMTVDELEGEIEHRRMMEEGE
;
A
#
# COMPACT_ATOMS: atom_id res chain seq x y z
N MET A 1 15.57 -14.19 -33.07
CA MET A 1 16.53 -13.56 -32.14
C MET A 1 15.93 -12.31 -31.50
N ALA A 2 14.80 -12.45 -30.82
CA ALA A 2 14.18 -11.40 -30.01
C ALA A 2 13.83 -12.03 -28.66
N SER A 3 14.82 -12.18 -27.76
CA SER A 3 14.53 -12.79 -26.44
C SER A 3 15.46 -12.45 -25.28
N SER A 4 16.58 -11.73 -25.45
CA SER A 4 17.40 -11.31 -24.29
C SER A 4 17.03 -9.92 -23.76
N ALA A 5 16.83 -8.92 -24.63
CA ALA A 5 16.45 -7.57 -24.22
C ALA A 5 15.06 -7.52 -23.54
N ALA A 6 14.10 -8.26 -24.10
CA ALA A 6 12.75 -8.40 -23.52
C ALA A 6 12.75 -9.15 -22.18
N SER A 7 13.78 -9.95 -21.88
CA SER A 7 13.93 -10.64 -20.59
C SER A 7 14.45 -9.69 -19.50
N GLY A 8 15.36 -8.77 -19.84
CA GLY A 8 15.86 -7.75 -18.91
C GLY A 8 14.81 -6.70 -18.52
N LEU A 9 13.97 -6.27 -19.47
CA LEU A 9 12.87 -5.32 -19.25
C LEU A 9 11.80 -5.84 -18.28
N LYS A 10 11.66 -7.16 -18.12
CA LYS A 10 10.71 -7.75 -17.16
C LYS A 10 11.02 -7.35 -15.71
N TYR A 11 12.27 -7.09 -15.39
CA TYR A 11 12.68 -6.68 -14.04
C TYR A 11 12.53 -5.19 -13.76
N LEU A 12 12.28 -4.39 -14.81
CA LEU A 12 12.15 -2.93 -14.73
C LEU A 12 10.72 -2.44 -14.93
N SER A 13 9.81 -3.34 -15.31
CA SER A 13 8.41 -3.04 -15.57
C SER A 13 7.48 -3.82 -14.64
N ASN A 14 6.29 -3.28 -14.45
CA ASN A 14 5.21 -3.88 -13.67
C ASN A 14 4.05 -4.25 -14.58
N ALA A 15 3.32 -5.31 -14.21
CA ALA A 15 1.98 -5.53 -14.74
C ALA A 15 1.06 -4.43 -14.23
N LEU A 16 0.39 -3.72 -15.14
CA LEU A 16 -0.52 -2.63 -14.83
C LEU A 16 -1.97 -3.13 -14.82
N ALA A 17 -2.80 -2.49 -14.01
CA ALA A 17 -4.23 -2.73 -13.98
C ALA A 17 -4.89 -2.19 -15.26
N THR A 18 -5.83 -2.95 -15.82
CA THR A 18 -6.63 -2.47 -16.96
C THR A 18 -7.72 -1.50 -16.48
N PRO A 19 -8.26 -0.64 -17.37
CA PRO A 19 -9.37 0.24 -17.02
C PRO A 19 -10.60 -0.51 -16.46
N GLU A 20 -10.88 -1.70 -17.01
CA GLU A 20 -11.97 -2.56 -16.54
C GLU A 20 -11.74 -3.04 -15.10
N GLN A 21 -10.50 -3.42 -14.77
CA GLN A 21 -10.11 -3.86 -13.43
C GLN A 21 -10.17 -2.73 -12.39
N LEU A 22 -9.94 -1.48 -12.82
CA LEU A 22 -10.04 -0.31 -11.95
C LEU A 22 -11.49 0.14 -11.72
N THR A 23 -12.38 -0.12 -12.69
CA THR A 23 -13.79 0.30 -12.61
C THR A 23 -14.61 -0.65 -11.74
N ASN A 24 -14.35 -1.95 -11.83
CA ASN A 24 -15.14 -2.97 -11.14
C ASN A 24 -14.26 -3.77 -10.17
N SER A 25 -14.27 -3.40 -8.89
CA SER A 25 -13.68 -4.22 -7.82
C SER A 25 -14.66 -5.33 -7.41
N SER A 26 -14.13 -6.48 -6.98
CA SER A 26 -14.94 -7.55 -6.37
C SER A 26 -15.76 -7.03 -5.17
N SER A 27 -15.19 -6.14 -4.35
CA SER A 27 -15.94 -5.51 -3.23
C SER A 27 -17.11 -4.66 -3.71
N SER A 28 -16.95 -3.90 -4.82
CA SER A 28 -18.03 -3.10 -5.40
C SER A 28 -19.16 -4.00 -5.92
N ILE A 29 -18.82 -5.12 -6.56
CA ILE A 29 -19.79 -6.14 -7.00
C ILE A 29 -20.56 -6.72 -5.81
N ASP A 30 -19.88 -6.94 -4.69
CA ASP A 30 -20.49 -7.41 -3.44
C ASP A 30 -21.17 -6.28 -2.63
N GLY A 31 -21.32 -5.08 -3.21
CA GLY A 31 -22.08 -3.98 -2.60
C GLY A 31 -21.37 -3.27 -1.46
N VAL A 32 -20.03 -3.25 -1.44
CA VAL A 32 -19.25 -2.40 -0.52
C VAL A 32 -19.19 -0.97 -1.08
N PRO A 33 -19.58 0.07 -0.32
CA PRO A 33 -19.47 1.46 -0.76
C PRO A 33 -18.03 1.84 -1.13
N VAL A 34 -17.86 2.58 -2.23
CA VAL A 34 -16.54 2.96 -2.78
C VAL A 34 -15.71 3.77 -1.77
N ASP A 35 -16.36 4.66 -1.03
CA ASP A 35 -15.70 5.49 -0.01
C ASP A 35 -15.23 4.65 1.19
N LEU A 36 -15.98 3.61 1.57
CA LEU A 36 -15.62 2.69 2.64
C LEU A 36 -14.47 1.78 2.19
N GLU A 37 -14.55 1.26 0.97
CA GLU A 37 -13.47 0.48 0.36
C GLU A 37 -12.16 1.29 0.31
N ALA A 38 -12.21 2.56 -0.10
CA ALA A 38 -11.04 3.44 -0.10
C ALA A 38 -10.44 3.64 1.30
N SER A 39 -11.28 3.94 2.31
CA SER A 39 -10.84 4.07 3.70
C SER A 39 -10.17 2.80 4.23
N VAL A 40 -10.77 1.65 3.96
CA VAL A 40 -10.33 0.34 4.44
C VAL A 40 -9.02 -0.09 3.77
N ARG A 41 -8.88 0.13 2.46
CA ARG A 41 -7.62 -0.12 1.73
C ARG A 41 -6.50 0.81 2.21
N PHE A 42 -6.79 2.09 2.44
CA PHE A 42 -5.82 3.06 2.95
C PHE A 42 -5.29 2.63 4.34
N ALA A 43 -6.20 2.29 5.26
CA ALA A 43 -5.82 1.79 6.58
C ALA A 43 -5.05 0.46 6.51
N GLY A 44 -5.43 -0.45 5.60
CA GLY A 44 -4.70 -1.70 5.37
C GLY A 44 -3.28 -1.51 4.83
N ALA A 45 -3.07 -0.54 3.95
CA ALA A 45 -1.75 -0.18 3.46
C ALA A 45 -0.89 0.46 4.58
N GLN A 46 -1.47 1.33 5.40
CA GLN A 46 -0.80 1.89 6.59
C GLN A 46 -0.46 0.82 7.65
N LEU A 47 -1.33 -0.16 7.85
CA LEU A 47 -1.09 -1.32 8.72
C LEU A 47 0.11 -2.12 8.20
N THR A 48 0.14 -2.41 6.90
CA THR A 48 1.25 -3.12 6.24
C THR A 48 2.58 -2.37 6.42
N GLN A 49 2.57 -1.05 6.19
CA GLN A 49 3.74 -0.19 6.36
C GLN A 49 4.26 -0.24 7.81
N THR A 50 3.37 -0.06 8.78
CA THR A 50 3.73 0.00 10.20
C THR A 50 4.22 -1.36 10.71
N ALA A 51 3.57 -2.45 10.28
CA ALA A 51 3.99 -3.81 10.59
C ALA A 51 5.40 -4.10 10.06
N GLY A 52 5.69 -3.70 8.82
CA GLY A 52 7.01 -3.85 8.23
C GLY A 52 8.11 -3.13 9.02
N VAL A 53 7.84 -1.89 9.45
CA VAL A 53 8.76 -1.10 10.28
C VAL A 53 9.02 -1.80 11.63
N LEU A 54 7.98 -2.30 12.30
CA LEU A 54 8.14 -3.01 13.58
C LEU A 54 8.87 -4.35 13.44
N LEU A 55 8.75 -5.01 12.28
CA LEU A 55 9.52 -6.20 11.93
C LEU A 55 10.95 -5.88 11.50
N ARG A 56 11.33 -4.60 11.41
CA ARG A 56 12.65 -4.11 10.94
C ARG A 56 12.97 -4.57 9.52
N LEU A 57 11.95 -4.67 8.68
CA LEU A 57 12.12 -4.91 7.25
C LEU A 57 12.62 -3.65 6.56
N SER A 58 13.38 -3.84 5.49
CA SER A 58 13.80 -2.77 4.60
C SER A 58 12.61 -2.22 3.80
N GLN A 59 12.64 -0.92 3.48
CA GLN A 59 11.49 -0.22 2.88
C GLN A 59 11.12 -0.75 1.50
N ASP A 60 12.07 -1.33 0.76
CA ASP A 60 11.81 -2.02 -0.50
C ASP A 60 10.91 -3.25 -0.30
N ILE A 61 11.19 -4.09 0.70
CA ILE A 61 10.33 -5.23 1.05
C ILE A 61 8.92 -4.76 1.43
N ILE A 62 8.85 -3.69 2.24
CA ILE A 62 7.57 -3.13 2.68
C ILE A 62 6.77 -2.56 1.50
N ALA A 63 7.42 -1.81 0.60
CA ALA A 63 6.79 -1.26 -0.58
C ALA A 63 6.27 -2.37 -1.52
N GLN A 64 7.07 -3.42 -1.75
CA GLN A 64 6.63 -4.57 -2.54
C GLN A 64 5.43 -5.29 -1.89
N ALA A 65 5.40 -5.39 -0.56
CA ALA A 65 4.27 -5.95 0.17
C ALA A 65 3.00 -5.09 0.03
N ILE A 66 3.12 -3.75 0.09
CA ILE A 66 1.98 -2.84 -0.11
C ILE A 66 1.46 -2.92 -1.55
N VAL A 67 2.34 -2.99 -2.56
CA VAL A 67 1.91 -3.18 -3.95
C VAL A 67 1.21 -4.52 -4.13
N THR A 68 1.74 -5.59 -3.53
CA THR A 68 1.11 -6.92 -3.55
C THR A 68 -0.26 -6.93 -2.88
N PHE A 69 -0.35 -6.32 -1.68
CA PHE A 69 -1.60 -6.10 -0.97
C PHE A 69 -2.61 -5.33 -1.84
N THR A 70 -2.16 -4.26 -2.49
CA THR A 70 -3.01 -3.42 -3.35
C THR A 70 -3.53 -4.19 -4.55
N ARG A 71 -2.65 -4.94 -5.24
CA ARG A 71 -3.02 -5.76 -6.41
C ARG A 71 -4.08 -6.81 -6.09
N PHE A 72 -4.07 -7.37 -4.87
CA PHE A 72 -5.05 -8.37 -4.46
C PHE A 72 -6.50 -7.86 -4.57
N TRP A 73 -6.75 -6.58 -4.30
CA TRP A 73 -8.10 -6.01 -4.29
C TRP A 73 -8.58 -5.51 -5.66
N ILE A 74 -7.78 -5.66 -6.72
CA ILE A 74 -8.08 -5.06 -8.03
C ILE A 74 -8.87 -6.03 -8.92
N GLY A 75 -9.88 -5.50 -9.61
CA GLY A 75 -10.71 -6.24 -10.55
C GLY A 75 -11.78 -7.12 -9.92
N SER A 76 -12.63 -7.68 -10.78
CA SER A 76 -13.68 -8.64 -10.41
C SER A 76 -13.13 -9.96 -9.88
N GLU A 77 -11.96 -10.36 -10.39
CA GLU A 77 -11.23 -11.58 -9.98
C GLU A 77 -10.40 -11.39 -8.70
N GLY A 78 -10.35 -10.16 -8.18
CA GLY A 78 -9.66 -9.81 -6.95
C GLY A 78 -10.38 -10.31 -5.70
N GLY A 79 -9.83 -9.96 -4.54
CA GLY A 79 -10.51 -10.17 -3.26
C GLY A 79 -11.64 -9.17 -3.03
N SER A 80 -12.68 -9.63 -2.34
CA SER A 80 -13.75 -8.77 -1.80
C SER A 80 -13.55 -8.57 -0.30
N LEU A 81 -13.79 -7.34 0.16
CA LEU A 81 -13.73 -6.96 1.57
C LEU A 81 -14.80 -7.69 2.42
N ARG A 82 -15.88 -8.18 1.82
CA ARG A 82 -16.89 -9.01 2.49
C ARG A 82 -16.47 -10.48 2.66
N ILE A 83 -15.41 -10.90 1.99
CA ILE A 83 -14.92 -12.28 2.03
C ILE A 83 -13.60 -12.38 2.80
N TYR A 84 -12.70 -11.42 2.59
CA TYR A 84 -11.36 -11.44 3.14
C TYR A 84 -11.12 -10.28 4.11
N SER A 85 -10.71 -10.61 5.33
CA SER A 85 -10.30 -9.61 6.31
C SER A 85 -9.01 -8.91 5.88
N VAL A 86 -9.01 -7.58 5.91
CA VAL A 86 -7.88 -6.76 5.51
C VAL A 86 -6.64 -7.02 6.35
N LYS A 87 -6.82 -7.22 7.66
CA LYS A 87 -5.71 -7.59 8.55
C LYS A 87 -4.98 -8.86 8.10
N ASP A 88 -5.72 -9.84 7.58
CA ASP A 88 -5.16 -11.14 7.24
C ASP A 88 -4.47 -11.07 5.87
N VAL A 89 -5.04 -10.33 4.91
CA VAL A 89 -4.42 -10.05 3.60
C VAL A 89 -3.15 -9.22 3.77
N SER A 90 -3.18 -8.19 4.63
CA SER A 90 -2.02 -7.36 4.97
C SER A 90 -0.89 -8.20 5.58
N ALA A 91 -1.19 -9.05 6.57
CA ALA A 91 -0.21 -9.93 7.18
C ALA A 91 0.37 -10.96 6.19
N ALA A 92 -0.48 -11.56 5.37
CA ALA A 92 -0.07 -12.56 4.38
C ALA A 92 0.77 -11.95 3.25
N ALA A 93 0.41 -10.77 2.74
CA ALA A 93 1.19 -10.05 1.73
C ALA A 93 2.59 -9.72 2.27
N LEU A 94 2.68 -9.17 3.48
CA LEU A 94 3.97 -8.86 4.12
C LEU A 94 4.81 -10.11 4.38
N TYR A 95 4.20 -11.17 4.92
CA TYR A 95 4.87 -12.44 5.15
C TYR A 95 5.42 -13.05 3.87
N MET A 96 4.60 -13.10 2.81
CA MET A 96 4.97 -13.66 1.51
C MET A 96 6.13 -12.89 0.89
N THR A 97 6.04 -11.56 0.83
CA THR A 97 7.10 -10.72 0.26
C THR A 97 8.40 -10.83 1.08
N ALA A 98 8.32 -10.79 2.41
CA ALA A 98 9.50 -10.98 3.26
C ALA A 98 10.13 -12.36 3.07
N LYS A 99 9.31 -13.42 2.96
CA LYS A 99 9.78 -14.81 2.72
C LYS A 99 10.55 -14.95 1.40
N LEU A 100 10.17 -14.21 0.37
CA LEU A 100 10.83 -14.21 -0.94
C LEU A 100 12.05 -13.28 -1.00
N SER A 101 12.28 -12.47 0.03
CA SER A 101 13.36 -11.48 0.10
C SER A 101 14.62 -12.03 0.79
N PHE A 102 15.65 -11.17 0.93
CA PHE A 102 16.85 -11.44 1.72
C PHE A 102 16.64 -11.34 3.24
N GLN A 103 15.44 -10.95 3.70
CA GLN A 103 15.09 -10.83 5.13
C GLN A 103 13.86 -11.69 5.48
N PRO A 104 13.93 -13.03 5.35
CA PRO A 104 12.81 -13.91 5.65
C PRO A 104 12.39 -13.81 7.12
N THR A 105 11.08 -13.61 7.33
CA THR A 105 10.50 -13.38 8.65
C THR A 105 9.63 -14.58 9.06
N SER A 106 9.69 -14.97 10.34
CA SER A 106 8.88 -16.10 10.83
C SER A 106 7.39 -15.72 10.91
N PRO A 107 6.45 -16.66 10.66
CA PRO A 107 5.02 -16.42 10.88
C PRO A 107 4.71 -15.89 12.28
N ARG A 108 5.42 -16.40 13.30
CA ARG A 108 5.23 -15.98 14.69
C ARG A 108 5.61 -14.52 14.92
N SER A 109 6.71 -14.06 14.33
CA SER A 109 7.11 -12.65 14.40
C SER A 109 6.05 -11.76 13.76
N VAL A 110 5.56 -12.12 12.56
CA VAL A 110 4.48 -11.38 11.89
C VAL A 110 3.23 -11.33 12.76
N LEU A 111 2.73 -12.48 13.22
CA LEU A 111 1.50 -12.54 14.01
C LEU A 111 1.61 -11.80 15.35
N ASN A 112 2.76 -11.82 16.02
CA ASN A 112 2.97 -11.03 17.24
C ASN A 112 2.90 -9.51 16.97
N VAL A 113 3.47 -9.04 15.86
CA VAL A 113 3.38 -7.63 15.47
C VAL A 113 1.95 -7.24 15.13
N TYR A 114 1.21 -8.09 14.41
CA TYR A 114 -0.21 -7.83 14.12
C TYR A 114 -1.07 -7.89 15.39
N ALA A 115 -0.78 -8.78 16.33
CA ALA A 115 -1.47 -8.81 17.64
C ALA A 115 -1.29 -7.49 18.41
N PHE A 116 -0.08 -6.91 18.38
CA PHE A 116 0.18 -5.59 18.95
C PHE A 116 -0.56 -4.47 18.19
N LEU A 117 -0.40 -4.42 16.86
CA LEU A 117 -0.98 -3.35 16.03
C LEU A 117 -2.52 -3.36 16.00
N LEU A 118 -3.14 -4.49 16.25
CA LEU A 118 -4.60 -4.63 16.30
C LEU A 118 -5.16 -4.60 17.73
N SER A 119 -4.31 -4.44 18.75
CA SER A 119 -4.76 -4.30 20.13
C SER A 119 -5.46 -2.95 20.31
N LYS A 120 -6.70 -2.99 20.82
CA LYS A 120 -7.57 -1.81 20.95
C LYS A 120 -7.01 -0.77 21.93
N ASP A 121 -6.23 -1.22 22.91
CA ASP A 121 -5.71 -0.37 23.99
C ASP A 121 -4.25 0.04 23.78
N ALA A 122 -3.48 -0.78 23.04
CA ALA A 122 -2.03 -0.59 22.88
C ALA A 122 -1.60 -0.12 21.48
N SER A 123 -2.48 -0.20 20.48
CA SER A 123 -2.10 0.13 19.10
C SER A 123 -1.72 1.61 18.95
N PRO A 124 -0.61 1.90 18.22
CA PRO A 124 -0.25 3.26 17.86
C PRO A 124 -1.04 3.79 16.64
N LEU A 125 -1.86 2.95 16.00
CA LEU A 125 -2.57 3.30 14.78
C LEU A 125 -3.87 4.04 15.11
N TRP A 126 -4.01 5.26 14.59
CA TRP A 126 -5.16 6.13 14.81
C TRP A 126 -6.50 5.48 14.42
N PHE A 127 -6.50 4.61 13.40
CA PHE A 127 -7.69 3.91 12.91
C PHE A 127 -8.06 2.64 13.70
N ILE A 128 -7.17 2.16 14.59
CA ILE A 128 -7.43 1.02 15.48
C ILE A 128 -7.72 1.51 16.90
N ASN A 129 -6.93 2.45 17.39
CA ASN A 129 -7.04 3.04 18.71
C ASN A 129 -7.26 4.56 18.60
N PRO A 130 -8.53 5.01 18.59
CA PRO A 130 -8.86 6.43 18.47
C PRO A 130 -8.44 7.26 19.69
N LYS A 131 -8.12 6.62 20.83
CA LYS A 131 -7.67 7.30 22.05
C LYS A 131 -6.19 7.66 22.01
N GLY A 132 -5.46 7.20 20.99
CA GLY A 132 -4.03 7.43 20.83
C GLY A 132 -3.18 6.39 21.57
N SER A 133 -1.89 6.32 21.19
CA SER A 133 -0.94 5.39 21.79
C SER A 133 -0.82 5.65 23.30
N PRO A 134 -0.86 4.61 24.15
CA PRO A 134 -0.63 4.79 25.58
C PRO A 134 0.82 5.22 25.85
N ASP A 135 1.02 6.12 26.83
CA ASP A 135 2.34 6.59 27.26
C ASP A 135 3.23 5.47 27.86
N LYS A 136 2.60 4.39 28.34
CA LYS A 136 3.30 3.21 28.89
C LYS A 136 3.02 2.00 28.02
N ALA A 137 4.08 1.25 27.70
CA ALA A 137 3.95 -0.06 27.09
C ALA A 137 3.11 -0.98 27.99
N MET A 138 2.10 -1.64 27.41
CA MET A 138 1.27 -2.63 28.08
C MET A 138 1.44 -4.00 27.40
N PRO A 139 2.54 -4.74 27.67
CA PRO A 139 2.79 -6.04 27.04
C PRO A 139 1.68 -7.07 27.32
N GLU A 140 1.03 -6.96 28.47
CA GLU A 140 -0.09 -7.84 28.85
C GLU A 140 -1.34 -7.64 27.98
N ALA A 141 -1.48 -6.47 27.34
CA ALA A 141 -2.63 -6.15 26.49
C ALA A 141 -2.59 -6.82 25.11
N TYR A 142 -1.46 -7.45 24.75
CA TYR A 142 -1.29 -8.16 23.49
C TYR A 142 -0.45 -9.44 23.70
N HIS A 143 -1.09 -10.50 24.19
CA HIS A 143 -0.48 -11.82 24.27
C HIS A 143 -1.12 -12.77 23.27
N LEU A 144 -0.31 -13.31 22.36
CA LEU A 144 -0.74 -14.36 21.44
C LEU A 144 -0.58 -15.72 22.12
N THR A 145 -1.68 -16.32 22.55
CA THR A 145 -1.67 -17.66 23.13
C THR A 145 -1.23 -18.70 22.09
N GLU A 146 -0.72 -19.86 22.50
CA GLU A 146 -0.33 -20.91 21.54
C GLU A 146 -1.51 -21.38 20.68
N GLY A 147 -2.70 -21.49 21.25
CA GLY A 147 -3.91 -21.87 20.51
C GLY A 147 -4.24 -20.84 19.41
N ASP A 148 -4.24 -19.56 19.76
CA ASP A 148 -4.50 -18.47 18.82
C ASP A 148 -3.41 -18.37 17.75
N TYR A 149 -2.15 -18.57 18.13
CA TYR A 149 -1.04 -18.62 17.19
C TYR A 149 -1.24 -19.70 16.14
N HIS A 150 -1.60 -20.92 16.54
CA HIS A 150 -1.83 -22.02 15.60
C HIS A 150 -3.00 -21.73 14.66
N ALA A 151 -4.12 -21.20 15.18
CA ALA A 151 -5.28 -20.82 14.38
C ALA A 151 -4.93 -19.71 13.37
N GLN A 152 -4.32 -18.63 13.84
CA GLN A 152 -3.94 -17.49 12.99
C GLN A 152 -2.87 -17.86 11.97
N ARG A 153 -1.94 -18.77 12.30
CA ARG A 153 -0.95 -19.28 11.35
C ARG A 153 -1.60 -20.05 10.20
N LEU A 154 -2.64 -20.85 10.47
CA LEU A 154 -3.38 -21.53 9.41
C LEU A 154 -4.10 -20.53 8.50
N VAL A 155 -4.70 -19.48 9.07
CA VAL A 155 -5.31 -18.39 8.30
C VAL A 155 -4.26 -17.68 7.44
N LEU A 156 -3.10 -17.32 8.01
CA LEU A 156 -2.01 -16.65 7.31
C LEU A 156 -1.57 -17.43 6.06
N LEU A 157 -1.31 -18.75 6.21
CA LEU A 157 -0.87 -19.61 5.10
C LEU A 157 -1.97 -19.83 4.04
N ARG A 158 -3.23 -19.89 4.47
CA ARG A 158 -4.38 -19.97 3.56
C ARG A 158 -4.51 -18.70 2.73
N ILE A 159 -4.46 -17.52 3.35
CA ILE A 159 -4.55 -16.23 2.65
C ILE A 159 -3.34 -16.01 1.75
N GLU A 160 -2.14 -16.40 2.17
CA GLU A 160 -0.96 -16.40 1.28
C GLU A 160 -1.22 -17.20 -0.01
N SER A 161 -1.78 -18.40 0.11
CA SER A 161 -2.11 -19.25 -1.05
C SER A 161 -3.15 -18.60 -1.97
N ILE A 162 -4.13 -17.91 -1.37
CA ILE A 162 -5.17 -17.18 -2.11
C ILE A 162 -4.57 -15.99 -2.85
N ILE A 163 -3.72 -15.18 -2.22
CA ILE A 163 -3.02 -14.06 -2.86
C ILE A 163 -2.21 -14.56 -4.06
N LEU A 164 -1.43 -15.63 -3.89
CA LEU A 164 -0.64 -16.22 -4.99
C LEU A 164 -1.51 -16.65 -6.17
N ARG A 165 -2.65 -17.29 -5.89
CA ARG A 165 -3.60 -17.71 -6.93
C ARG A 165 -4.22 -16.51 -7.64
N THR A 166 -4.71 -15.51 -6.90
CA THR A 166 -5.33 -14.30 -7.45
C THR A 166 -4.36 -13.52 -8.34
N LEU A 167 -3.08 -13.44 -7.94
CA LEU A 167 -2.05 -12.77 -8.73
C LEU A 167 -1.47 -13.63 -9.86
N GLY A 168 -1.95 -14.86 -10.06
CA GLY A 168 -1.40 -15.79 -11.05
C GLY A 168 0.09 -16.08 -10.82
N PHE A 169 0.53 -16.11 -9.57
CA PHE A 169 1.93 -16.23 -9.14
C PHE A 169 2.86 -15.11 -9.63
N ASN A 170 2.33 -13.99 -10.12
CA ASN A 170 3.12 -12.81 -10.44
C ASN A 170 3.42 -11.98 -9.18
N THR A 171 4.45 -12.39 -8.45
CA THR A 171 4.93 -11.69 -7.25
C THR A 171 5.96 -10.60 -7.54
N HIS A 172 6.32 -10.39 -8.81
CA HIS A 172 7.33 -9.41 -9.20
C HIS A 172 6.81 -7.98 -9.04
N VAL A 173 7.61 -7.14 -8.38
CA VAL A 173 7.36 -5.71 -8.22
C VAL A 173 8.66 -4.95 -8.42
N ALA A 174 8.76 -4.21 -9.53
CA ALA A 174 9.80 -3.23 -9.76
C ALA A 174 9.45 -1.93 -9.02
N LEU A 175 10.37 -1.44 -8.18
CA LEU A 175 10.19 -0.20 -7.42
C LEU A 175 10.88 0.99 -8.10
N PRO A 176 10.30 2.19 -8.03
CA PRO A 176 10.84 3.39 -8.68
C PRO A 176 12.04 4.01 -7.95
N HIS A 177 12.32 3.66 -6.69
CA HIS A 177 13.32 4.34 -5.86
C HIS A 177 14.74 4.30 -6.46
N THR A 178 15.22 3.13 -6.88
CA THR A 178 16.54 2.97 -7.50
C THR A 178 16.61 3.66 -8.86
N ILE A 179 15.51 3.62 -9.61
CA ILE A 179 15.37 4.30 -10.91
C ILE A 179 15.46 5.81 -10.71
N ALA A 180 14.77 6.35 -9.70
CA ALA A 180 14.78 7.77 -9.38
C ALA A 180 16.17 8.27 -8.99
N LEU A 181 16.94 7.50 -8.22
CA LEU A 181 18.34 7.85 -7.92
C LEU A 181 19.20 7.91 -9.17
N THR A 182 19.04 6.93 -10.07
CA THR A 182 19.76 6.91 -11.35
C THR A 182 19.39 8.13 -12.20
N TYR A 183 18.11 8.48 -12.29
CA TYR A 183 17.64 9.63 -13.05
C TYR A 183 18.13 10.96 -12.45
N LEU A 184 18.15 11.12 -11.13
CA LEU A 184 18.73 12.29 -10.47
C LEU A 184 20.22 12.47 -10.82
N GLN A 185 20.97 11.37 -10.86
CA GLN A 185 22.37 11.38 -11.28
C GLN A 185 22.51 11.77 -12.76
N THR A 186 21.68 11.22 -13.65
CA THR A 186 21.67 11.56 -15.08
C THR A 186 21.34 13.02 -15.33
N LEU A 187 20.40 13.59 -14.56
CA LEU A 187 20.03 15.00 -14.62
C LEU A 187 21.07 15.94 -14.00
N GLY A 188 22.14 15.40 -13.41
CA GLY A 188 23.18 16.20 -12.77
C GLY A 188 22.69 16.94 -11.52
N VAL A 189 21.75 16.35 -10.77
CA VAL A 189 21.18 16.93 -9.54
C VAL A 189 21.75 16.22 -8.30
N PRO A 190 22.91 16.63 -7.76
CA PRO A 190 23.53 15.99 -6.60
C PRO A 190 22.90 16.43 -5.25
N SER A 191 21.62 16.82 -5.23
CA SER A 191 20.96 17.34 -4.03
C SER A 191 20.36 16.21 -3.19
N SER A 192 20.93 15.97 -2.01
CA SER A 192 20.37 15.04 -1.02
C SER A 192 18.97 15.46 -0.57
N ALA A 193 18.69 16.77 -0.50
CA ALA A 193 17.37 17.29 -0.17
C ALA A 193 16.32 16.90 -1.21
N VAL A 194 16.65 16.99 -2.52
CA VAL A 194 15.75 16.53 -3.58
C VAL A 194 15.57 15.02 -3.50
N ALA A 195 16.64 14.25 -3.33
CA ALA A 195 16.55 12.78 -3.23
C ALA A 195 15.66 12.32 -2.06
N HIS A 196 15.79 12.94 -0.88
CA HIS A 196 14.92 12.66 0.26
C HIS A 196 13.46 12.97 -0.06
N ARG A 197 13.21 14.15 -0.66
CA ARG A 197 11.85 14.56 -0.99
C ARG A 197 11.22 13.68 -2.08
N VAL A 198 12.01 13.20 -3.04
CA VAL A 198 11.59 12.19 -4.01
C VAL A 198 11.13 10.92 -3.31
N PHE A 199 11.90 10.42 -2.34
CA PHE A 199 11.54 9.20 -1.62
C PHE A 199 10.29 9.38 -0.74
N GLU A 200 10.10 10.56 -0.16
CA GLU A 200 8.86 10.91 0.56
C GLU A 200 7.63 10.82 -0.34
N HIS A 201 7.70 11.37 -1.56
CA HIS A 201 6.61 11.28 -2.55
C HIS A 201 6.35 9.84 -3.00
N LEU A 202 7.41 9.08 -3.32
CA LEU A 202 7.28 7.67 -3.72
C LEU A 202 6.68 6.81 -2.61
N ASN A 203 7.12 6.99 -1.37
CA ASN A 203 6.56 6.25 -0.22
C ASN A 203 5.11 6.65 0.06
N SER A 204 4.77 7.94 -0.09
CA SER A 204 3.39 8.41 0.09
C SER A 204 2.46 7.88 -1.02
N ALA A 205 2.96 7.76 -2.25
CA ALA A 205 2.21 7.22 -3.38
C ALA A 205 1.79 5.75 -3.22
N LEU A 206 2.45 4.98 -2.36
CA LEU A 206 2.03 3.61 -2.00
C LEU A 206 0.65 3.59 -1.29
N LEU A 207 0.27 4.70 -0.65
CA LEU A 207 -0.98 4.84 0.10
C LEU A 207 -2.07 5.58 -0.70
N SER A 208 -1.78 5.94 -1.96
CA SER A 208 -2.68 6.74 -2.78
C SER A 208 -3.95 5.96 -3.17
N PRO A 209 -5.14 6.56 -3.03
CA PRO A 209 -6.39 5.95 -3.49
C PRO A 209 -6.47 5.87 -5.01
N GLN A 210 -5.65 6.62 -5.75
CA GLN A 210 -5.53 6.54 -7.22
C GLN A 210 -4.64 5.38 -7.69
N LEU A 211 -4.15 4.55 -6.77
CA LEU A 211 -3.41 3.32 -7.06
C LEU A 211 -2.21 3.55 -8.00
N LEU A 212 -1.40 4.58 -7.76
CA LEU A 212 -0.35 5.01 -8.70
C LEU A 212 0.63 3.89 -9.08
N TYR A 213 0.97 3.01 -8.13
CA TYR A 213 1.89 1.88 -8.32
C TYR A 213 1.35 0.73 -9.17
N VAL A 214 0.04 0.69 -9.45
CA VAL A 214 -0.57 -0.34 -10.31
C VAL A 214 -1.07 0.23 -11.63
N THR A 215 -1.14 1.56 -11.76
CA THR A 215 -1.61 2.24 -12.97
C THR A 215 -0.46 2.74 -13.85
N HIS A 216 0.70 3.05 -13.26
CA HIS A 216 1.84 3.61 -14.00
C HIS A 216 3.11 2.78 -13.80
N GLN A 217 3.99 2.84 -14.80
CA GLN A 217 5.29 2.17 -14.74
C GLN A 217 6.25 2.88 -13.75
N PRO A 218 7.25 2.16 -13.21
CA PRO A 218 8.21 2.73 -12.26
C PRO A 218 8.98 3.95 -12.78
N ASN A 219 9.29 4.01 -14.08
CA ASN A 219 9.95 5.17 -14.69
C ASN A 219 9.09 6.44 -14.55
N ALA A 220 7.79 6.35 -14.85
CA ALA A 220 6.86 7.46 -14.72
C ALA A 220 6.71 7.96 -13.27
N LEU A 221 6.62 7.03 -12.30
CA LEU A 221 6.60 7.37 -10.87
C LEU A 221 7.88 8.08 -10.43
N ALA A 222 9.04 7.60 -10.88
CA ALA A 222 10.34 8.22 -10.60
C ALA A 222 10.41 9.64 -11.17
N VAL A 223 10.04 9.84 -12.43
CA VAL A 223 10.05 11.15 -13.08
C VAL A 223 9.10 12.13 -12.41
N ALA A 224 7.86 11.72 -12.11
CA ALA A 224 6.87 12.57 -11.46
C ALA A 224 7.32 13.01 -10.05
N SER A 225 7.89 12.09 -9.27
CA SER A 225 8.43 12.41 -7.95
C SER A 225 9.63 13.36 -8.02
N ILE A 226 10.55 13.19 -8.99
CA ILE A 226 11.66 14.12 -9.24
C ILE A 226 11.16 15.51 -9.63
N TYR A 227 10.18 15.57 -10.54
CA TYR A 227 9.59 16.83 -10.99
C TYR A 227 8.97 17.59 -9.80
N LEU A 228 8.17 16.92 -8.98
CA LEU A 228 7.52 17.53 -7.83
C LEU A 228 8.53 17.96 -6.75
N ALA A 229 9.45 17.06 -6.38
CA ALA A 229 10.47 17.33 -5.37
C ALA A 229 11.39 18.50 -5.76
N SER A 230 11.83 18.56 -7.02
CA SER A 230 12.72 19.62 -7.49
C SER A 230 12.04 20.99 -7.42
N ARG A 231 10.74 21.06 -7.74
CA ARG A 231 9.95 22.29 -7.62
C ARG A 231 9.75 22.73 -6.18
N GLU A 232 9.50 21.79 -5.26
CA GLU A 232 9.32 22.10 -3.84
C GLU A 232 10.61 22.56 -3.16
N VAL A 233 11.75 21.96 -3.53
CA VAL A 233 13.08 22.34 -3.01
C VAL A 233 13.65 23.58 -3.72
N GLY A 234 13.08 23.96 -4.87
CA GLY A 234 13.54 25.13 -5.65
C GLY A 234 14.76 24.86 -6.52
N VAL A 235 15.03 23.60 -6.88
CA VAL A 235 16.11 23.23 -7.80
C VAL A 235 15.59 23.31 -9.23
N LYS A 236 16.25 24.13 -10.06
CA LYS A 236 15.95 24.22 -11.49
C LYS A 236 16.53 23.00 -12.21
N LEU A 237 15.67 22.22 -12.83
CA LEU A 237 16.05 21.11 -13.72
C LEU A 237 16.41 21.63 -15.11
N VAL A 238 16.87 20.73 -15.99
CA VAL A 238 17.20 21.02 -17.38
C VAL A 238 16.01 21.70 -18.09
N ASP A 239 16.29 22.72 -18.91
CA ASP A 239 15.26 23.42 -19.68
C ASP A 239 14.62 22.48 -20.72
N GLY A 240 13.30 22.62 -20.94
CA GLY A 240 12.52 21.79 -21.85
C GLY A 240 11.79 20.62 -21.17
N ASP A 241 11.17 19.77 -21.99
CA ASP A 241 10.36 18.63 -21.55
C ASP A 241 11.26 17.42 -21.23
N TRP A 242 12.17 17.59 -20.28
CA TRP A 242 13.22 16.60 -19.94
C TRP A 242 12.68 15.21 -19.56
N TRP A 243 11.42 15.13 -19.13
CA TRP A 243 10.74 13.88 -18.79
C TRP A 243 10.53 12.96 -20.00
N GLU A 244 10.48 13.51 -21.21
CA GLU A 244 10.34 12.72 -22.46
C GLU A 244 11.54 11.80 -22.68
N VAL A 245 12.73 12.18 -22.19
CA VAL A 245 13.96 11.37 -22.27
C VAL A 245 13.83 10.07 -21.47
N PHE A 246 12.89 10.02 -20.52
CA PHE A 246 12.63 8.86 -19.67
C PHE A 246 11.33 8.12 -20.06
N ASP A 247 10.84 8.33 -21.28
CA ASP A 247 9.62 7.72 -21.83
C ASP A 247 8.37 8.03 -20.97
N VAL A 248 8.20 9.30 -20.61
CA VAL A 248 7.05 9.79 -19.85
C VAL A 248 6.35 10.89 -20.62
N ASP A 249 5.05 10.74 -20.85
CA ASP A 249 4.25 11.74 -21.52
C ASP A 249 3.80 12.85 -20.55
N ARG A 250 3.48 14.03 -21.09
CA ARG A 250 3.02 15.17 -20.29
C ARG A 250 1.72 14.88 -19.53
N GLU A 251 0.84 14.06 -20.11
CA GLU A 251 -0.43 13.68 -19.50
C GLU A 251 -0.20 12.80 -18.27
N ASP A 252 0.60 11.74 -18.40
CA ASP A 252 1.01 10.85 -17.30
C ASP A 252 1.72 11.64 -16.19
N LEU A 253 2.65 12.52 -16.56
CA LEU A 253 3.34 13.38 -15.61
C LEU A 253 2.35 14.26 -14.84
N GLY A 254 1.42 14.90 -15.54
CA GLY A 254 0.40 15.75 -14.94
C GLY A 254 -0.49 14.99 -13.96
N PHE A 255 -0.98 13.81 -14.36
CA PHE A 255 -1.79 12.94 -13.52
C PHE A 255 -1.04 12.51 -12.26
N LEU A 256 0.18 11.99 -12.41
CA LEU A 256 0.99 11.51 -11.30
C LEU A 256 1.35 12.61 -10.31
N VAL A 257 1.71 13.81 -10.79
CA VAL A 257 2.03 14.96 -9.93
C VAL A 257 0.82 15.38 -9.10
N VAL A 258 -0.37 15.43 -9.71
CA VAL A 258 -1.62 15.74 -8.99
C VAL A 258 -1.94 14.64 -7.98
N GLY A 259 -1.83 13.37 -8.38
CA GLY A 259 -2.04 12.22 -7.50
C GLY A 259 -1.15 12.26 -6.26
N MET A 260 0.17 12.42 -6.45
CA MET A 260 1.14 12.51 -5.35
C MET A 260 0.85 13.71 -4.44
N ARG A 261 0.55 14.89 -5.01
CA ARG A 261 0.24 16.10 -4.23
C ARG A 261 -1.07 15.99 -3.45
N SER A 262 -2.05 15.26 -3.98
CA SER A 262 -3.37 15.10 -3.33
C SER A 262 -3.32 14.22 -2.07
N MET A 263 -2.25 13.43 -1.90
CA MET A 263 -2.15 12.43 -0.85
C MET A 263 -2.25 13.02 0.56
N GLU A 264 -1.59 14.17 0.80
CA GLU A 264 -1.67 14.81 2.12
C GLU A 264 -3.10 15.26 2.46
N GLY A 265 -3.82 15.81 1.47
CA GLY A 265 -5.22 16.20 1.64
C GLY A 265 -6.12 14.99 1.89
N PHE A 266 -5.93 13.90 1.15
CA PHE A 266 -6.68 12.67 1.34
C PHE A 266 -6.44 12.06 2.73
N ALA A 267 -5.17 11.97 3.18
CA ALA A 267 -4.85 11.42 4.49
C ALA A 267 -5.52 12.22 5.63
N ARG A 268 -5.49 13.57 5.55
CA ARG A 268 -6.16 14.43 6.54
C ARG A 268 -7.68 14.24 6.52
N ALA A 269 -8.29 14.12 5.34
CA ALA A 269 -9.72 13.87 5.21
C ALA A 269 -10.12 12.53 5.81
N GLU A 270 -9.34 11.46 5.60
CA GLU A 270 -9.58 10.15 6.20
C GLU A 270 -9.45 10.16 7.72
N MET A 271 -8.45 10.87 8.26
CA MET A 271 -8.30 11.02 9.71
C MET A 271 -9.48 11.75 10.35
N GLU A 272 -10.02 12.79 9.71
CA GLU A 272 -11.20 13.50 10.21
C GLU A 272 -12.49 12.68 10.03
N LYS A 273 -12.65 11.97 8.90
CA LYS A 273 -13.79 11.09 8.62
C LYS A 273 -13.98 10.01 9.69
N TRP A 274 -12.87 9.44 10.16
CA TRP A 274 -12.87 8.34 11.13
C TRP A 274 -12.50 8.78 12.54
N LYS A 275 -12.52 10.08 12.82
CA LYS A 275 -12.17 10.63 14.12
C LYS A 275 -13.07 10.05 15.22
N GLY A 276 -12.44 9.44 16.23
CA GLY A 276 -13.14 8.79 17.34
C GLY A 276 -13.78 7.44 16.98
N ARG A 277 -13.68 6.98 15.73
CA ARG A 277 -14.19 5.69 15.25
C ARG A 277 -13.04 4.81 14.76
N ARG A 278 -13.32 3.52 14.61
CA ARG A 278 -12.34 2.55 14.10
C ARG A 278 -12.67 2.20 12.66
N VAL A 279 -11.65 2.10 11.82
CA VAL A 279 -11.82 1.60 10.46
C VAL A 279 -11.95 0.07 10.54
N PRO A 280 -12.93 -0.55 9.87
CA PRO A 280 -13.15 -1.99 9.96
C PRO A 280 -11.98 -2.78 9.35
N MET A 281 -11.40 -3.70 10.12
CA MET A 281 -10.26 -4.52 9.68
C MET A 281 -10.64 -5.98 9.40
N THR A 282 -11.82 -6.41 9.88
CA THR A 282 -12.38 -7.74 9.68
C THR A 282 -13.68 -7.66 8.89
N VAL A 283 -14.08 -8.81 8.32
CA VAL A 283 -15.37 -8.93 7.61
C VAL A 283 -16.54 -8.56 8.52
N ASP A 284 -16.55 -9.05 9.77
CA ASP A 284 -17.65 -8.76 10.71
C ASP A 284 -17.73 -7.26 11.07
N GLU A 285 -16.59 -6.59 11.24
CA GLU A 285 -16.56 -5.14 11.49
C GLU A 285 -17.04 -4.36 10.26
N LEU A 286 -16.74 -4.83 9.05
CA LEU A 286 -17.18 -4.22 7.80
C LEU A 286 -18.70 -4.32 7.62
N GLU A 287 -19.27 -5.51 7.83
CA GLU A 287 -20.72 -5.73 7.75
C GLU A 287 -21.46 -4.88 8.78
N GLY A 288 -20.92 -4.78 10.00
CA GLY A 288 -21.47 -3.90 11.03
C GLY A 288 -21.45 -2.42 10.63
N GLU A 289 -20.40 -1.96 9.95
CA GLU A 289 -20.32 -0.59 9.44
C GLU A 289 -21.31 -0.32 8.29
N ILE A 290 -21.47 -1.28 7.37
CA ILE A 290 -22.42 -1.18 6.27
C ILE A 290 -23.85 -1.10 6.82
N GLU A 291 -24.19 -1.96 7.78
CA GLU A 291 -25.51 -1.96 8.39
C GLU A 291 -25.76 -0.67 9.18
N HIS A 292 -24.77 -0.16 9.92
CA HIS A 292 -24.86 1.13 10.60
C HIS A 292 -25.16 2.27 9.61
N ARG A 293 -24.52 2.29 8.44
CA ARG A 293 -24.77 3.31 7.41
C ARG A 293 -26.18 3.19 6.85
N ARG A 294 -26.64 1.98 6.56
CA ARG A 294 -28.00 1.72 6.09
C ARG A 294 -29.06 2.21 7.08
N MET A 295 -28.88 1.95 8.38
CA MET A 295 -29.78 2.44 9.42
C MET A 295 -29.80 3.97 9.54
N MET A 296 -28.67 4.64 9.32
CA MET A 296 -28.61 6.11 9.32
C MET A 296 -29.33 6.71 8.11
N GLU A 297 -29.22 6.07 6.94
CA GLU A 297 -29.93 6.48 5.71
C GLU A 297 -31.44 6.21 5.76
N GLU A 298 -31.88 5.15 6.44
CA GLU A 298 -33.30 4.82 6.62
C GLU A 298 -33.98 5.66 7.73
N GLY A 299 -33.20 6.31 8.60
CA GLY A 299 -33.68 7.14 9.72
C GLY A 299 -33.79 8.64 9.43
N GLU A 300 -33.34 9.09 8.26
CA GLU A 300 -33.50 10.46 7.73
C GLU A 300 -34.71 10.57 6.78
#